data_AF-A9F5M6-F1
#
_entry.id   AF-A9F5M6-F1
#
_cell.length_a   1.000
_cell.length_b   1.000
_cell.length_c   1.000
_cell.angle_alpha   90.00
_cell.angle_beta   90.00
_cell.angle_gamma   90.00
#
_symmetry.space_group_name_H-M   'P 1'
#
loop_
_entity.id
_entity.type
_entity.pdbx_description
1 polymer ?
#
loop_
_entity_poly.entity_id
_entity_poly.type
_entity_poly.pdbx_seq_one_letter_code
_entity_poly.pdbx_strand_id
1 'polypeptide(L)'
;MARGAVRARLEGEMSWGGLLVLAIVVRVIIEAAARKASPGAAPRPQMLGVGLWNVVVLFVFVPIAILLALALAGGQLWCAVPLAPLALLMAPWSFARLALIPLGLPRAAYFVASLSDGAFRADRRGGAALAAAWALCRARKPAAAVEAWVSERIERTGAAPAPSSASTAPLRGAGIAAGAMLAAYRGDVEGARALFDSVAGLDERACPDEARRIAAGWLAAEAASRGDWGAVSGYACVSGGRAMWLLGAVAARLVGEAPAPGALGLWLRWLIAPRRRATLPLVRRALAAGAGVPRPEPEAPEPCAAKVAEGDLWSRAVLLHAALLLRPRGQVSGDDLRRLGGAWDAALDDERAQAELRERAASLGASGAQAALGPLARAVEEDLAATLRAARVPRAAWDDLGATIGRTRRRLRDELLSEVEIACDALRRRVDERRELPALSEWREWTSLRAQYETAAVLVGVEFRRLAFPKLHADVCHAAVWLFNTRKERVIANAMFRWLLAEAEALGDSRLTALQRGNVECGV
;
A
#
# COMPACT_ATOMS: atom_id res chain seq x y z
N MET A 1 64.61 32.84 -46.96
CA MET A 1 63.37 33.59 -46.64
C MET A 1 62.26 33.08 -47.54
N ALA A 2 61.34 32.27 -47.02
CA ALA A 2 60.03 31.99 -47.62
C ALA A 2 59.19 31.20 -46.61
N ARG A 3 58.42 31.92 -45.78
CA ARG A 3 57.30 31.36 -45.00
C ARG A 3 56.04 31.68 -45.79
N GLY A 4 55.31 30.66 -46.23
CA GLY A 4 53.98 30.77 -46.82
C GLY A 4 53.36 29.37 -46.84
N ALA A 5 52.57 29.02 -45.82
CA ALA A 5 51.12 29.23 -45.79
C ALA A 5 50.34 28.21 -46.65
N VAL A 6 50.13 27.00 -46.12
CA VAL A 6 48.94 26.19 -46.42
C VAL A 6 48.59 25.37 -45.17
N ARG A 7 47.86 25.98 -44.23
CA ARG A 7 47.09 25.28 -43.20
C ARG A 7 45.64 25.42 -43.61
N ALA A 8 45.15 24.44 -44.37
CA ALA A 8 43.80 24.42 -44.90
C ALA A 8 42.79 24.36 -43.75
N ARG A 9 42.02 25.45 -43.65
CA ARG A 9 40.96 25.72 -42.69
C ARG A 9 39.69 25.01 -43.18
N LEU A 10 39.47 23.78 -42.71
CA LEU A 10 38.18 23.10 -42.76
C LEU A 10 37.52 23.19 -41.38
N GLU A 11 37.31 24.42 -40.92
CA GLU A 11 36.35 24.72 -39.85
C GLU A 11 35.07 25.18 -40.53
N GLY A 12 34.26 24.23 -40.98
CA GLY A 12 32.86 24.49 -41.27
C GLY A 12 32.17 24.78 -39.95
N GLU A 13 32.19 26.04 -39.52
CA GLU A 13 31.35 26.52 -38.42
C GLU A 13 29.89 26.32 -38.82
N MET A 14 29.34 25.16 -38.43
CA MET A 14 27.91 24.95 -38.44
C MET A 14 27.32 25.88 -37.38
N SER A 15 27.02 27.11 -37.80
CA SER A 15 26.58 28.16 -36.90
C SER A 15 25.35 27.69 -36.14
N TRP A 16 25.25 28.04 -34.85
CA TRP A 16 24.07 27.77 -34.03
C TRP A 16 22.76 28.24 -34.69
N GLY A 17 22.83 29.21 -35.61
CA GLY A 17 21.72 29.64 -36.46
C GLY A 17 21.23 28.55 -37.42
N GLY A 18 22.12 27.74 -38.00
CA GLY A 18 21.74 26.64 -38.89
C GLY A 18 20.95 25.54 -38.18
N LEU A 19 21.32 25.20 -36.95
CA LEU A 19 20.57 24.24 -36.11
C LEU A 19 19.20 24.79 -35.69
N LEU A 20 19.12 26.08 -35.36
CA LEU A 20 17.85 26.73 -35.02
C LEU A 20 16.89 26.77 -36.20
N VAL A 21 17.39 27.12 -37.40
CA VAL A 21 16.61 27.14 -38.63
C VAL A 21 16.12 25.73 -38.98
N LEU A 22 16.97 24.71 -38.84
CA LEU A 22 16.56 23.32 -39.08
C LEU A 22 15.44 22.87 -38.12
N ALA A 23 15.52 23.22 -36.84
CA ALA A 23 14.48 22.91 -35.86
C ALA A 23 13.14 23.62 -36.17
N ILE A 24 13.19 24.88 -36.63
CA ILE A 24 12.00 25.63 -37.08
C ILE A 24 11.39 24.99 -38.33
N VAL A 25 12.20 24.60 -39.30
CA VAL A 25 11.74 23.93 -40.53
C VAL A 25 11.10 22.58 -40.22
N VAL A 26 11.70 21.77 -39.35
CA VAL A 26 11.12 20.48 -38.90
C VAL A 26 9.79 20.71 -38.20
N ARG A 27 9.65 21.75 -37.36
CA ARG A 27 8.38 22.12 -36.71
C ARG A 27 7.29 22.46 -37.73
N VAL A 28 7.61 23.27 -38.74
CA VAL A 28 6.65 23.66 -39.79
C VAL A 28 6.22 22.46 -40.62
N ILE A 29 7.14 21.56 -40.95
CA ILE A 29 6.83 20.33 -41.72
C ILE A 29 5.92 19.40 -40.93
N ILE A 30 6.18 19.20 -39.64
CA ILE A 30 5.36 18.34 -38.78
C ILE A 30 3.94 18.92 -38.60
N GLU A 31 3.81 20.23 -38.38
CA GLU A 31 2.49 20.88 -38.29
C GLU A 31 1.74 20.83 -39.62
N ALA A 32 2.42 21.02 -40.75
CA ALA A 32 1.80 20.92 -42.08
C ALA A 32 1.35 19.48 -42.39
N ALA A 33 2.15 18.47 -42.05
CA ALA A 33 1.80 17.06 -42.23
C ALA A 33 0.62 16.64 -41.34
N ALA A 34 0.58 17.09 -40.08
CA ALA A 34 -0.53 16.81 -39.16
C ALA A 34 -1.85 17.45 -39.62
N ARG A 35 -1.81 18.67 -40.16
CA ARG A 35 -3.01 19.33 -40.72
C ARG A 35 -3.51 18.65 -41.99
N LYS A 36 -2.60 18.13 -42.83
CA LYS A 36 -2.96 17.46 -44.09
C LYS A 36 -3.54 16.05 -43.87
N ALA A 37 -3.18 15.38 -42.79
CA ALA A 37 -3.64 14.02 -42.49
C ALA A 37 -5.07 13.95 -41.90
N SER A 38 -5.68 15.05 -41.48
CA SER A 38 -7.05 15.04 -40.91
C SER A 38 -7.84 16.34 -41.17
N PRO A 39 -8.20 16.63 -42.43
CA PRO A 39 -9.07 17.76 -42.75
C PRO A 39 -10.53 17.42 -42.36
N GLY A 40 -10.90 17.64 -41.09
CA GLY A 40 -12.31 17.52 -40.66
C GLY A 40 -12.55 17.03 -39.23
N ALA A 41 -11.53 16.55 -38.51
CA ALA A 41 -11.71 16.17 -37.12
C ALA A 41 -11.77 17.42 -36.23
N ALA A 42 -12.89 17.62 -35.52
CA ALA A 42 -13.01 18.69 -34.55
C ALA A 42 -11.81 18.68 -33.58
N PRO A 43 -11.19 19.83 -33.30
CA PRO A 43 -9.96 19.90 -32.54
C PRO A 43 -10.21 19.38 -31.11
N ARG A 44 -9.78 18.16 -30.82
CA ARG A 44 -9.70 17.64 -29.43
C ARG A 44 -8.60 18.42 -28.71
N PRO A 45 -8.92 19.33 -27.77
CA PRO A 45 -7.98 20.33 -27.27
C PRO A 45 -6.93 19.80 -26.27
N GLN A 46 -6.74 18.48 -26.13
CA GLN A 46 -5.86 17.91 -25.09
C GLN A 46 -4.77 16.94 -25.58
N MET A 47 -4.79 16.48 -26.84
CA MET A 47 -3.75 15.53 -27.31
C MET A 47 -2.49 16.17 -27.89
N LEU A 48 -2.55 17.43 -28.33
CA LEU A 48 -1.40 18.06 -29.02
C LEU A 48 -0.26 18.47 -28.07
N GLY A 49 -0.54 18.79 -26.80
CA GLY A 49 0.48 19.29 -25.87
C GLY A 49 1.52 18.24 -25.43
N VAL A 50 1.06 17.04 -25.07
CA VAL A 50 1.95 15.97 -24.57
C VAL A 50 2.73 15.31 -25.72
N GLY A 51 2.10 15.20 -26.90
CA GLY A 51 2.78 14.71 -28.10
C GLY A 51 3.93 15.63 -28.53
N LEU A 52 3.69 16.94 -28.54
CA LEU A 52 4.68 17.91 -28.99
C LEU A 52 5.92 17.96 -28.08
N TRP A 53 5.75 17.92 -26.76
CA TRP A 53 6.90 17.90 -25.84
C TRP A 53 7.76 16.66 -26.03
N ASN A 54 7.14 15.48 -26.16
CA ASN A 54 7.89 14.24 -26.40
C ASN A 54 8.64 14.28 -27.75
N VAL A 55 8.04 14.89 -28.78
CA VAL A 55 8.69 15.11 -30.08
C VAL A 55 9.89 16.06 -29.93
N VAL A 56 9.75 17.19 -29.22
CA VAL A 56 10.86 18.12 -28.98
C VAL A 56 11.98 17.44 -28.20
N VAL A 57 11.65 16.71 -27.12
CA VAL A 57 12.65 15.97 -26.33
C VAL A 57 13.38 14.94 -27.21
N LEU A 58 12.64 14.14 -27.98
CA LEU A 58 13.21 13.04 -28.76
C LEU A 58 14.02 13.52 -29.98
N PHE A 59 13.55 14.54 -30.69
CA PHE A 59 14.16 14.97 -31.95
C PHE A 59 15.10 16.17 -31.82
N VAL A 60 15.04 16.93 -30.73
CA VAL A 60 15.91 18.09 -30.50
C VAL A 60 16.87 17.83 -29.35
N PHE A 61 16.36 17.49 -28.17
CA PHE A 61 17.21 17.37 -26.98
C PHE A 61 18.07 16.12 -26.98
N VAL A 62 17.55 14.96 -27.41
CA VAL A 62 18.35 13.72 -27.48
C VAL A 62 19.57 13.87 -28.41
N PRO A 63 19.46 14.35 -29.67
CA PRO A 63 20.63 14.53 -30.53
C PRO A 63 21.65 15.52 -29.97
N ILE A 64 21.20 16.66 -29.42
CA ILE A 64 22.08 17.64 -28.79
C ILE A 64 22.82 17.00 -27.61
N ALA A 65 22.13 16.21 -26.78
CA ALA A 65 22.74 15.53 -25.64
C ALA A 65 23.79 14.50 -26.08
N ILE A 66 23.51 13.74 -27.14
CA ILE A 66 24.46 12.78 -27.72
C ILE A 66 25.71 13.51 -28.23
N LEU A 67 25.55 14.61 -28.98
CA LEU A 67 26.68 15.41 -29.47
C LEU A 67 27.53 15.97 -28.33
N LEU A 68 26.89 16.55 -27.31
CA LEU A 68 27.58 17.07 -26.12
C LEU A 68 28.28 15.96 -25.32
N ALA A 69 27.68 14.77 -25.22
CA ALA A 69 28.29 13.63 -24.54
C ALA A 69 29.50 13.08 -25.31
N LEU A 70 29.43 13.00 -26.65
CA LEU A 70 30.55 12.62 -27.50
C LEU A 70 31.69 13.63 -27.42
N ALA A 71 31.39 14.93 -27.43
CA ALA A 71 32.38 15.99 -27.25
C ALA A 71 33.05 15.92 -25.87
N LEU A 72 32.26 15.67 -24.82
CA LEU A 72 32.78 15.46 -23.46
C LEU A 72 33.69 14.22 -23.38
N ALA A 73 33.32 13.11 -24.02
CA ALA A 73 34.15 11.91 -24.12
C ALA A 73 35.45 12.16 -24.92
N GLY A 74 35.41 13.10 -25.87
CA GLY A 74 36.59 13.60 -26.61
C GLY A 74 37.46 14.58 -25.82
N GLY A 75 37.19 14.82 -24.53
CA GLY A 75 38.00 15.68 -23.64
C GLY A 75 37.53 17.12 -23.54
N GLN A 76 36.42 17.51 -24.19
CA GLN A 76 35.87 18.86 -24.08
C GLN A 76 35.03 19.03 -22.81
N LEU A 77 35.70 19.26 -21.68
CA LEU A 77 35.05 19.34 -20.35
C LEU A 77 33.96 20.42 -20.24
N TRP A 78 34.07 21.52 -21.00
CA TRP A 78 33.07 22.60 -20.98
C TRP A 78 31.70 22.14 -21.49
N CYS A 79 31.63 21.07 -22.30
CA CYS A 79 30.36 20.48 -22.75
C CYS A 79 29.53 19.87 -21.60
N ALA A 80 30.14 19.61 -20.43
CA ALA A 80 29.40 19.16 -19.26
C ALA A 80 28.38 20.19 -18.74
N VAL A 81 28.68 21.49 -18.90
CA VAL A 81 27.82 22.59 -18.43
C VAL A 81 26.47 22.62 -19.16
N PRO A 82 26.39 22.61 -20.50
CA PRO A 82 25.10 22.51 -21.21
C PRO A 82 24.49 21.11 -21.17
N LEU A 83 25.29 20.05 -21.00
CA LEU A 83 24.78 18.68 -20.91
C LEU A 83 23.99 18.44 -19.62
N ALA A 84 24.39 19.05 -18.50
CA ALA A 84 23.71 18.90 -17.21
C ALA A 84 22.22 19.33 -17.20
N PRO A 85 21.84 20.55 -17.62
CA PRO A 85 20.43 20.96 -17.69
C PRO A 85 19.66 20.18 -18.77
N LEU A 86 20.33 19.75 -19.84
CA LEU A 86 19.71 18.93 -20.87
C LEU A 86 19.35 17.53 -20.35
N ALA A 87 20.26 16.89 -19.61
CA ALA A 87 20.01 15.62 -18.93
C ALA A 87 18.87 15.74 -17.90
N LEU A 88 18.80 16.87 -17.17
CA LEU A 88 17.71 17.19 -16.25
C LEU A 88 16.36 17.26 -16.98
N LEU A 89 16.30 17.89 -18.15
CA LEU A 89 15.09 17.99 -18.96
C LEU A 89 14.67 16.66 -19.60
N MET A 90 15.64 15.82 -19.99
CA MET A 90 15.38 14.53 -20.62
C MET A 90 14.96 13.44 -19.61
N ALA A 91 15.48 13.49 -18.39
CA ALA A 91 15.19 12.48 -17.35
C ALA A 91 14.88 13.12 -15.98
N PRO A 92 13.86 14.00 -15.90
CA PRO A 92 13.57 14.77 -14.68
C PRO A 92 13.30 13.85 -13.49
N TRP A 93 12.59 12.73 -13.68
CA TRP A 93 12.33 11.78 -12.61
C TRP A 93 13.61 11.13 -12.08
N SER A 94 14.52 10.70 -12.97
CA SER A 94 15.80 10.12 -12.56
C SER A 94 16.62 11.12 -11.75
N PHE A 95 16.63 12.39 -12.15
CA PHE A 95 17.32 13.44 -11.40
C PHE A 95 16.67 13.68 -10.03
N ALA A 96 15.35 13.82 -9.97
CA ALA A 96 14.63 13.98 -8.71
C ALA A 96 14.92 12.81 -7.76
N ARG A 97 14.87 11.57 -8.28
CA ARG A 97 15.07 10.33 -7.51
C ARG A 97 16.51 10.11 -7.04
N LEU A 98 17.51 10.46 -7.86
CA LEU A 98 18.93 10.20 -7.56
C LEU A 98 19.62 11.35 -6.83
N ALA A 99 19.17 12.60 -7.02
CA ALA A 99 19.79 13.78 -6.42
C ALA A 99 18.86 14.44 -5.39
N LEU A 100 17.70 14.93 -5.80
CA LEU A 100 16.90 15.85 -4.97
C LEU A 100 16.22 15.16 -3.77
N ILE A 101 15.69 13.95 -3.97
CA ILE A 101 15.06 13.18 -2.91
C ILE A 101 16.09 12.76 -1.85
N PRO A 102 17.25 12.16 -2.20
CA PRO A 102 18.29 11.86 -1.20
C PRO A 102 18.84 13.07 -0.45
N LEU A 103 18.90 14.24 -1.11
CA LEU A 103 19.31 15.50 -0.49
C LEU A 103 18.23 16.12 0.41
N GLY A 104 17.01 15.60 0.40
CA GLY A 104 15.91 16.10 1.21
C GLY A 104 15.48 17.51 0.81
N LEU A 105 15.30 17.77 -0.49
CA LEU A 105 14.88 19.05 -1.05
C LEU A 105 13.44 18.98 -1.63
N PRO A 106 12.37 19.10 -0.81
CA PRO A 106 11.00 18.79 -1.25
C PRO A 106 10.47 19.67 -2.37
N ARG A 107 10.72 20.99 -2.29
CA ARG A 107 10.26 21.94 -3.31
C ARG A 107 10.93 21.69 -4.67
N ALA A 108 12.25 21.49 -4.67
CA ALA A 108 12.98 21.19 -5.90
C ALA A 108 12.52 19.85 -6.49
N ALA A 109 12.37 18.81 -5.65
CA ALA A 109 11.88 17.50 -6.08
C ALA A 109 10.48 17.60 -6.71
N TYR A 110 9.57 18.40 -6.13
CA TYR A 110 8.24 18.66 -6.69
C TYR A 110 8.32 19.28 -8.09
N PHE A 111 9.05 20.39 -8.24
CA PHE A 111 9.12 21.10 -9.52
C PHE A 111 9.76 20.23 -10.60
N VAL A 112 10.86 19.54 -10.30
CA VAL A 112 11.49 18.66 -11.29
C VAL A 112 10.58 17.47 -11.63
N ALA A 113 9.96 16.81 -10.64
CA ALA A 113 9.06 15.70 -10.90
C ALA A 113 7.80 16.13 -11.68
N SER A 114 7.37 17.39 -11.57
CA SER A 114 6.25 17.93 -12.36
C SER A 114 6.52 17.99 -13.87
N LEU A 115 7.80 17.93 -14.29
CA LEU A 115 8.21 17.82 -15.69
C LEU A 115 8.22 16.36 -16.19
N SER A 116 7.98 15.39 -15.31
CA SER A 116 8.10 13.95 -15.60
C SER A 116 6.82 13.35 -16.16
N ASP A 117 6.41 13.80 -17.35
CA ASP A 117 5.22 13.28 -18.03
C ASP A 117 5.30 11.76 -18.31
N GLY A 118 6.52 11.23 -18.51
CA GLY A 118 6.72 9.79 -18.76
C GLY A 118 6.44 8.92 -17.53
N ALA A 119 7.02 9.24 -16.37
CA ALA A 119 6.93 8.41 -15.17
C ALA A 119 5.57 8.49 -14.48
N PHE A 120 4.88 9.64 -14.60
CA PHE A 120 3.62 9.91 -13.92
C PHE A 120 2.52 10.35 -14.89
N ARG A 121 2.48 9.80 -16.11
CA ARG A 121 1.52 10.20 -17.15
C ARG A 121 0.06 10.20 -16.66
N ALA A 122 -0.31 9.18 -15.90
CA ALA A 122 -1.66 9.05 -15.34
C ALA A 122 -1.93 10.03 -14.19
N ASP A 123 -0.91 10.55 -13.51
CA ASP A 123 -1.08 11.39 -12.32
C ASP A 123 0.13 12.31 -12.09
N ARG A 124 0.31 13.29 -12.99
CA ARG A 124 1.50 14.16 -12.95
C ARG A 124 1.60 14.99 -11.67
N ARG A 125 0.47 15.56 -11.22
CA ARG A 125 0.42 16.39 -10.02
C ARG A 125 0.65 15.54 -8.77
N GLY A 126 0.05 14.35 -8.69
CA GLY A 126 0.29 13.40 -7.62
C GLY A 126 1.74 12.88 -7.61
N GLY A 127 2.34 12.65 -8.78
CA GLY A 127 3.76 12.26 -8.91
C GLY A 127 4.72 13.33 -8.37
N ALA A 128 4.44 14.61 -8.66
CA ALA A 128 5.19 15.72 -8.10
C ALA A 128 5.02 15.80 -6.58
N ALA A 129 3.80 15.67 -6.07
CA ALA A 129 3.52 15.64 -4.63
C ALA A 129 4.22 14.45 -3.93
N LEU A 130 4.23 13.27 -4.56
CA LEU A 130 4.92 12.07 -4.08
C LEU A 130 6.43 12.30 -3.98
N ALA A 131 7.04 12.91 -5.00
CA ALA A 131 8.46 13.25 -4.97
C ALA A 131 8.79 14.20 -3.81
N ALA A 132 7.93 15.21 -3.57
CA ALA A 132 8.09 16.16 -2.48
C ALA A 132 7.97 15.49 -1.11
N ALA A 133 6.93 14.67 -0.90
CA ALA A 133 6.72 13.93 0.35
C ALA A 133 7.86 12.92 0.60
N TRP A 134 8.36 12.28 -0.45
CA TRP A 134 9.49 11.36 -0.33
C TRP A 134 10.80 12.09 0.03
N ALA A 135 11.06 13.25 -0.57
CA ALA A 135 12.18 14.11 -0.18
C ALA A 135 12.02 14.63 1.26
N LEU A 136 10.80 14.94 1.71
CA LEU A 136 10.52 15.35 3.08
C LEU A 136 10.94 14.26 4.08
N CYS A 137 10.64 12.99 3.80
CA CYS A 137 11.08 11.85 4.59
C CYS A 137 12.62 11.69 4.68
N ARG A 138 13.39 12.37 3.82
CA ARG A 138 14.86 12.32 3.77
C ARG A 138 15.52 13.56 4.39
N ALA A 139 14.75 14.62 4.61
CA ALA A 139 15.25 15.84 5.24
C ALA A 139 15.60 15.54 6.70
N ARG A 140 16.80 15.94 7.15
CA ARG A 140 17.25 15.71 8.53
C ARG A 140 16.46 16.53 9.56
N LYS A 141 16.09 17.76 9.20
CA LYS A 141 15.34 18.73 10.02
C LYS A 141 14.50 19.63 9.11
N PRO A 142 13.39 19.14 8.54
CA PRO A 142 12.55 19.99 7.71
C PRO A 142 11.88 21.08 8.56
N ALA A 143 11.84 22.30 8.05
CA ALA A 143 11.08 23.38 8.68
C ALA A 143 9.57 23.08 8.59
N ALA A 144 8.78 23.45 9.60
CA ALA A 144 7.33 23.27 9.63
C ALA A 144 6.64 23.86 8.38
N ALA A 145 7.15 24.98 7.86
CA ALA A 145 6.65 25.60 6.63
C ALA A 145 6.83 24.73 5.38
N VAL A 146 7.83 23.84 5.34
CA VAL A 146 8.04 22.91 4.23
C VAL A 146 7.05 21.75 4.31
N GLU A 147 6.81 21.22 5.52
CA GLU A 147 5.78 20.21 5.73
C GLU A 147 4.38 20.74 5.36
N ALA A 148 4.00 21.91 5.89
CA ALA A 148 2.72 22.54 5.59
C ALA A 148 2.53 22.73 4.08
N TRP A 149 3.59 23.17 3.39
CA TRP A 149 3.59 23.31 1.93
C TRP A 149 3.40 21.95 1.22
N VAL A 150 4.03 20.87 1.68
CA VAL A 150 3.81 19.53 1.09
C VAL A 150 2.38 19.04 1.35
N SER A 151 1.84 19.22 2.56
CA SER A 151 0.46 18.87 2.91
C SER A 151 -0.52 19.58 1.98
N GLU A 152 -0.36 20.89 1.83
CA GLU A 152 -1.18 21.71 0.94
C GLU A 152 -1.10 21.24 -0.53
N ARG A 153 0.09 20.80 -1.00
CA ARG A 153 0.22 20.26 -2.36
C ARG A 153 -0.49 18.93 -2.54
N ILE A 154 -0.50 18.07 -1.52
CA ILE A 154 -1.25 16.80 -1.53
C ILE A 154 -2.75 17.10 -1.49
N GLU A 155 -3.21 18.00 -0.64
CA GLU A 155 -4.61 18.40 -0.57
C GLU A 155 -5.11 19.00 -1.88
N ARG A 156 -4.30 19.87 -2.52
CA ARG A 156 -4.60 20.41 -3.86
C ARG A 156 -4.67 19.33 -4.97
N THR A 157 -4.04 18.17 -4.79
CA THR A 157 -4.20 17.06 -5.75
C THR A 157 -5.53 16.32 -5.63
N GLY A 158 -6.33 16.62 -4.59
CA GLY A 158 -7.64 16.02 -4.36
C GLY A 158 -8.69 17.01 -3.86
N ALA A 159 -8.50 18.31 -4.09
CA ALA A 159 -9.46 19.32 -3.68
C ALA A 159 -10.66 19.30 -4.64
N ALA A 160 -11.87 19.27 -4.08
CA ALA A 160 -13.09 19.50 -4.84
C ALA A 160 -12.98 20.86 -5.55
N PRO A 161 -13.46 21.01 -6.80
CA PRO A 161 -13.51 22.31 -7.42
C PRO A 161 -14.43 23.21 -6.59
N ALA A 162 -14.01 24.44 -6.31
CA ALA A 162 -14.98 25.46 -5.94
C ALA A 162 -16.00 25.57 -7.10
N PRO A 163 -17.29 25.81 -6.84
CA PRO A 163 -18.35 25.77 -7.86
C PRO A 163 -18.13 26.73 -9.04
N SER A 164 -17.17 27.65 -8.96
CA SER A 164 -16.78 28.60 -10.01
C SER A 164 -15.35 28.46 -10.57
N SER A 165 -14.51 27.56 -10.05
CA SER A 165 -13.10 27.43 -10.49
C SER A 165 -12.88 26.22 -11.39
N ALA A 166 -12.47 26.48 -12.63
CA ALA A 166 -12.16 25.46 -13.63
C ALA A 166 -11.14 24.41 -13.12
N SER A 167 -11.60 23.16 -13.04
CA SER A 167 -10.82 21.91 -13.04
C SER A 167 -9.68 21.80 -12.01
N THR A 168 -10.02 21.50 -10.76
CA THR A 168 -9.11 20.73 -9.90
C THR A 168 -8.97 19.30 -10.44
N ALA A 169 -7.78 18.73 -10.30
CA ALA A 169 -7.51 17.38 -10.79
C ALA A 169 -8.01 16.37 -9.74
N PRO A 170 -8.68 15.28 -10.16
CA PRO A 170 -9.16 14.26 -9.24
C PRO A 170 -7.99 13.55 -8.55
N LEU A 171 -8.22 13.05 -7.33
CA LEU A 171 -7.23 12.25 -6.62
C LEU A 171 -6.94 10.96 -7.39
N ARG A 172 -5.66 10.67 -7.57
CA ARG A 172 -5.15 9.52 -8.32
C ARG A 172 -4.06 8.79 -7.55
N GLY A 173 -3.56 7.68 -8.10
CA GLY A 173 -2.71 6.76 -7.36
C GLY A 173 -1.40 7.33 -6.84
N ALA A 174 -0.78 8.29 -7.54
CA ALA A 174 0.44 8.92 -7.05
C ALA A 174 0.14 9.94 -5.94
N GLY A 175 -1.01 10.63 -5.99
CA GLY A 175 -1.51 11.49 -4.91
C GLY A 175 -1.78 10.70 -3.61
N ILE A 176 -2.37 9.51 -3.72
CA ILE A 176 -2.59 8.62 -2.56
C ILE A 176 -1.26 8.16 -1.96
N ALA A 177 -0.31 7.74 -2.81
CA ALA A 177 1.04 7.39 -2.38
C ALA A 177 1.77 8.58 -1.72
N ALA A 178 1.52 9.81 -2.17
CA ALA A 178 2.06 11.01 -1.54
C ALA A 178 1.47 11.22 -0.12
N GLY A 179 0.16 11.03 0.03
CA GLY A 179 -0.51 11.03 1.33
C GLY A 179 0.03 9.95 2.28
N ALA A 180 0.35 8.77 1.75
CA ALA A 180 0.97 7.68 2.49
C ALA A 180 2.40 8.04 2.97
N MET A 181 3.22 8.64 2.11
CA MET A 181 4.55 9.15 2.50
C MET A 181 4.46 10.21 3.60
N LEU A 182 3.48 11.12 3.52
CA LEU A 182 3.28 12.14 4.54
C LEU A 182 2.83 11.54 5.88
N ALA A 183 1.94 10.53 5.85
CA ALA A 183 1.55 9.79 7.06
C ALA A 183 2.77 9.10 7.70
N ALA A 184 3.59 8.42 6.89
CA ALA A 184 4.81 7.76 7.36
C ALA A 184 5.81 8.76 7.98
N TYR A 185 5.96 9.93 7.35
CA TYR A 185 6.81 11.01 7.87
C TYR A 185 6.33 11.51 9.25
N ARG A 186 5.01 11.58 9.47
CA ARG A 186 4.40 11.95 10.76
C ARG A 186 4.43 10.85 11.82
N GLY A 187 4.97 9.68 11.50
CA GLY A 187 5.01 8.51 12.39
C GLY A 187 3.75 7.64 12.35
N ASP A 188 2.75 7.99 11.53
CA ASP A 188 1.56 7.16 11.30
C ASP A 188 1.89 6.05 10.28
N VAL A 189 2.63 5.04 10.75
CA VAL A 189 3.07 3.90 9.93
C VAL A 189 1.89 3.03 9.50
N GLU A 190 0.87 2.88 10.35
CA GLU A 190 -0.30 2.07 10.04
C GLU A 190 -1.17 2.72 8.96
N GLY A 191 -1.44 4.02 9.08
CA GLY A 191 -2.14 4.78 8.04
C GLY A 191 -1.34 4.83 6.74
N ALA A 192 -0.02 4.96 6.80
CA ALA A 192 0.83 4.86 5.62
C ALA A 192 0.74 3.48 4.95
N ARG A 193 0.77 2.39 5.74
CA ARG A 193 0.64 1.01 5.24
C ARG A 193 -0.70 0.81 4.55
N ALA A 194 -1.80 1.21 5.19
CA ALA A 194 -3.14 1.10 4.62
C ALA A 194 -3.26 1.88 3.29
N LEU A 195 -2.73 3.10 3.25
CA LEU A 195 -2.75 3.92 2.04
C LEU A 195 -1.88 3.33 0.93
N PHE A 196 -0.66 2.86 1.19
CA PHE A 196 0.17 2.25 0.16
C PHE A 196 -0.42 0.94 -0.36
N ASP A 197 -0.97 0.11 0.51
CA ASP A 197 -1.60 -1.16 0.13
C ASP A 197 -2.80 -0.92 -0.81
N SER A 198 -3.60 0.11 -0.50
CA SER A 198 -4.74 0.50 -1.32
C SER A 198 -4.37 0.95 -2.75
N VAL A 199 -3.14 1.40 -3.01
CA VAL A 199 -2.67 1.81 -4.35
C VAL A 199 -2.69 0.64 -5.34
N ALA A 200 -2.47 -0.59 -4.87
CA ALA A 200 -2.48 -1.78 -5.73
C ALA A 200 -3.87 -2.08 -6.31
N GLY A 201 -4.94 -1.74 -5.59
CA GLY A 201 -6.33 -1.98 -6.00
C GLY A 201 -6.90 -0.95 -6.99
N LEU A 202 -6.16 0.11 -7.33
CA LEU A 202 -6.61 1.10 -8.30
C LEU A 202 -6.61 0.57 -9.73
N ASP A 203 -7.34 1.24 -10.63
CA ASP A 203 -7.22 1.02 -12.07
C ASP A 203 -5.84 1.48 -12.60
N GLU A 204 -5.27 0.76 -13.56
CA GLU A 204 -3.97 1.08 -14.17
C GLU A 204 -3.94 2.45 -14.84
N ARG A 205 -5.07 2.90 -15.39
CA ARG A 205 -5.19 4.23 -16.02
C ARG A 205 -5.17 5.36 -15.00
N ALA A 206 -5.46 5.05 -13.74
CA ALA A 206 -5.52 6.00 -12.64
C ALA A 206 -4.26 6.02 -11.77
N CYS A 207 -3.42 4.99 -11.87
CA CYS A 207 -2.24 4.83 -11.03
C CYS A 207 -0.99 4.53 -11.88
N PRO A 208 -0.04 5.48 -11.97
CA PRO A 208 1.22 5.23 -12.66
C PRO A 208 2.00 4.05 -12.06
N ASP A 209 2.63 3.24 -12.92
CA ASP A 209 3.44 2.08 -12.50
C ASP A 209 4.53 2.44 -11.50
N GLU A 210 5.14 3.63 -11.66
CA GLU A 210 6.18 4.09 -10.73
C GLU A 210 5.61 4.35 -9.32
N ALA A 211 4.36 4.82 -9.21
CA ALA A 211 3.69 4.98 -7.91
C ALA A 211 3.41 3.63 -7.26
N ARG A 212 2.92 2.63 -8.03
CA ARG A 212 2.74 1.25 -7.55
C ARG A 212 4.06 0.64 -7.10
N ARG A 213 5.14 0.84 -7.87
CA ARG A 213 6.47 0.35 -7.55
C ARG A 213 7.02 0.96 -6.26
N ILE A 214 6.83 2.27 -6.06
CA ILE A 214 7.22 2.96 -4.83
C ILE A 214 6.41 2.44 -3.64
N ALA A 215 5.09 2.27 -3.79
CA ALA A 215 4.21 1.75 -2.76
C ALA A 215 4.61 0.33 -2.32
N ALA A 216 4.76 -0.59 -3.27
CA ALA A 216 5.21 -1.95 -3.00
C ALA A 216 6.63 -2.00 -2.40
N GLY A 217 7.53 -1.13 -2.86
CA GLY A 217 8.87 -1.00 -2.29
C GLY A 217 8.88 -0.50 -0.84
N TRP A 218 7.94 0.40 -0.49
CA TRP A 218 7.76 0.85 0.89
C TRP A 218 7.17 -0.26 1.76
N LEU A 219 6.09 -0.92 1.29
CA LEU A 219 5.43 -2.02 2.01
C LEU A 219 6.37 -3.19 2.27
N ALA A 220 7.19 -3.57 1.28
CA ALA A 220 8.20 -4.61 1.46
C ALA A 220 9.30 -4.21 2.45
N ALA A 221 9.73 -2.95 2.46
CA ALA A 221 10.71 -2.49 3.44
C ALA A 221 10.13 -2.47 4.87
N GLU A 222 8.86 -2.10 5.01
CA GLU A 222 8.12 -2.11 6.29
C GLU A 222 7.87 -3.54 6.79
N ALA A 223 7.42 -4.45 5.92
CA ALA A 223 7.27 -5.86 6.27
C ALA A 223 8.61 -6.49 6.69
N ALA A 224 9.69 -6.17 5.96
CA ALA A 224 11.04 -6.63 6.30
C ALA A 224 11.52 -6.11 7.67
N SER A 225 11.15 -4.88 8.07
CA SER A 225 11.53 -4.34 9.38
C SER A 225 10.79 -5.04 10.53
N ARG A 226 9.57 -5.55 10.29
CA ARG A 226 8.82 -6.40 11.23
C ARG A 226 9.22 -7.88 11.17
N GLY A 227 10.06 -8.28 10.21
CA GLY A 227 10.43 -9.68 10.00
C GLY A 227 9.36 -10.53 9.31
N ASP A 228 8.35 -9.90 8.70
CA ASP A 228 7.28 -10.56 7.95
C ASP A 228 7.75 -10.86 6.52
N TRP A 229 8.59 -11.89 6.39
CA TRP A 229 9.20 -12.26 5.11
C TRP A 229 8.18 -12.84 4.11
N GLY A 230 7.08 -13.41 4.59
CA GLY A 230 5.98 -13.87 3.73
C GLY A 230 5.36 -12.72 2.94
N ALA A 231 5.02 -11.61 3.63
CA ALA A 231 4.53 -10.41 2.97
C ALA A 231 5.55 -9.81 1.99
N VAL A 232 6.85 -9.80 2.34
CA VAL A 232 7.92 -9.34 1.43
C VAL A 232 7.95 -10.14 0.13
N SER A 233 7.79 -11.47 0.20
CA SER A 233 7.72 -12.36 -0.96
C SER A 233 6.54 -11.99 -1.86
N GLY A 234 5.35 -11.81 -1.27
CA GLY A 234 4.14 -11.38 -1.98
C GLY A 234 4.32 -10.05 -2.72
N TYR A 235 4.87 -9.02 -2.06
CA TYR A 235 5.12 -7.73 -2.70
C TYR A 235 6.19 -7.80 -3.80
N ALA A 236 7.20 -8.66 -3.66
CA ALA A 236 8.26 -8.84 -4.64
C ALA A 236 7.79 -9.55 -5.91
N CYS A 237 6.76 -10.40 -5.82
CA CYS A 237 6.15 -11.06 -6.97
C CYS A 237 5.41 -10.06 -7.88
N VAL A 238 4.71 -9.10 -7.27
CA VAL A 238 3.89 -8.11 -8.00
C VAL A 238 4.71 -6.92 -8.52
N SER A 239 5.80 -6.56 -7.82
CA SER A 239 6.56 -5.34 -8.12
C SER A 239 7.97 -5.62 -8.64
N GLY A 240 8.27 -5.06 -9.81
CA GLY A 240 9.58 -5.19 -10.43
C GLY A 240 10.66 -4.28 -9.85
N GLY A 241 11.91 -4.54 -10.26
CA GLY A 241 13.06 -3.69 -10.02
C GLY A 241 14.12 -4.32 -9.12
N ARG A 242 15.35 -3.79 -9.21
CA ARG A 242 16.54 -4.41 -8.60
C ARG A 242 16.46 -4.55 -7.08
N ALA A 243 15.80 -3.62 -6.39
CA ALA A 243 15.63 -3.69 -4.95
C ALA A 243 14.62 -4.78 -4.53
N MET A 244 13.44 -4.82 -5.17
CA MET A 244 12.43 -5.85 -4.92
C MET A 244 12.93 -7.24 -5.30
N TRP A 245 13.68 -7.35 -6.40
CA TRP A 245 14.32 -8.60 -6.81
C TRP A 245 15.31 -9.14 -5.77
N LEU A 246 16.07 -8.26 -5.10
CA LEU A 246 16.90 -8.66 -3.97
C LEU A 246 16.06 -9.04 -2.74
N LEU A 247 15.06 -8.23 -2.40
CA LEU A 247 14.23 -8.47 -1.21
C LEU A 247 13.42 -9.76 -1.31
N GLY A 248 12.84 -10.06 -2.48
CA GLY A 248 12.16 -11.34 -2.73
C GLY A 248 13.12 -12.54 -2.60
N ALA A 249 14.35 -12.41 -3.08
CA ALA A 249 15.39 -13.45 -2.91
C ALA A 249 15.79 -13.66 -1.44
N VAL A 250 15.90 -12.57 -0.66
CA VAL A 250 16.14 -12.63 0.78
C VAL A 250 14.95 -13.28 1.49
N ALA A 251 13.72 -12.88 1.15
CA ALA A 251 12.49 -13.41 1.71
C ALA A 251 12.34 -14.91 1.45
N ALA A 252 12.44 -15.36 0.20
CA ALA A 252 12.35 -16.77 -0.17
C ALA A 252 13.33 -17.64 0.63
N ARG A 253 14.55 -17.13 0.86
CA ARG A 253 15.57 -17.84 1.64
C ARG A 253 15.29 -17.85 3.15
N LEU A 254 14.71 -16.79 3.70
CA LEU A 254 14.36 -16.69 5.11
C LEU A 254 13.07 -17.44 5.47
N VAL A 255 12.13 -17.58 4.52
CA VAL A 255 10.91 -18.38 4.67
C VAL A 255 11.20 -19.86 4.38
N GLY A 256 12.17 -20.16 3.52
CA GLY A 256 12.46 -21.53 3.07
C GLY A 256 11.63 -21.96 1.86
N GLU A 257 11.05 -21.02 1.11
CA GLU A 257 10.27 -21.28 -0.11
C GLU A 257 11.20 -21.63 -1.29
N ALA A 258 10.91 -22.74 -1.98
CA ALA A 258 11.60 -23.11 -3.21
C ALA A 258 10.98 -22.39 -4.43
N PRO A 259 11.77 -21.91 -5.42
CA PRO A 259 13.24 -22.00 -5.51
C PRO A 259 13.96 -20.82 -4.84
N ALA A 260 14.61 -21.07 -3.69
CA ALA A 260 15.46 -20.08 -3.03
C ALA A 260 16.82 -19.96 -3.76
N PRO A 261 17.32 -18.74 -4.03
CA PRO A 261 18.61 -18.58 -4.68
C PRO A 261 19.77 -19.04 -3.79
N GLY A 262 20.75 -19.72 -4.41
CA GLY A 262 22.02 -20.05 -3.78
C GLY A 262 22.83 -18.81 -3.36
N ALA A 263 23.91 -19.03 -2.59
CA ALA A 263 24.70 -17.93 -2.02
C ALA A 263 25.27 -16.98 -3.09
N LEU A 264 25.82 -17.52 -4.18
CA LEU A 264 26.33 -16.74 -5.31
C LEU A 264 25.22 -15.91 -5.97
N GLY A 265 24.05 -16.52 -6.18
CA GLY A 265 22.89 -15.84 -6.75
C GLY A 265 22.39 -14.68 -5.89
N LEU A 266 22.50 -14.77 -4.57
CA LEU A 266 22.15 -13.68 -3.66
C LEU A 266 23.19 -12.55 -3.68
N TRP A 267 24.48 -12.87 -3.75
CA TRP A 267 25.55 -11.86 -3.88
C TRP A 267 25.47 -11.08 -5.21
N LEU A 268 25.18 -11.76 -6.32
CA LEU A 268 24.99 -11.10 -7.62
C LEU A 268 23.81 -10.12 -7.59
N ARG A 269 22.68 -10.54 -7.01
CA ARG A 269 21.51 -9.68 -6.79
C ARG A 269 21.87 -8.46 -5.95
N TRP A 270 22.62 -8.66 -4.86
CA TRP A 270 23.07 -7.57 -3.98
C TRP A 270 24.00 -6.58 -4.69
N LEU A 271 24.93 -7.06 -5.53
CA LEU A 271 25.87 -6.20 -6.25
C LEU A 271 25.14 -5.22 -7.18
N ILE A 272 24.06 -5.69 -7.81
CA ILE A 272 23.25 -4.94 -8.77
C ILE A 272 22.21 -4.05 -8.08
N ALA A 273 21.77 -4.42 -6.86
CA ALA A 273 20.76 -3.70 -6.10
C ALA A 273 21.26 -2.31 -5.61
N PRO A 274 20.36 -1.31 -5.52
CA PRO A 274 20.69 -0.03 -4.92
C PRO A 274 20.87 -0.16 -3.39
N ARG A 275 21.55 0.83 -2.77
CA ARG A 275 21.73 0.93 -1.31
C ARG A 275 22.37 -0.30 -0.67
N ARG A 276 23.36 -0.88 -1.35
CA ARG A 276 24.11 -2.09 -0.94
C ARG A 276 24.51 -2.12 0.54
N ARG A 277 24.97 -1.00 1.09
CA ARG A 277 25.36 -0.91 2.51
C ARG A 277 24.19 -1.18 3.46
N ALA A 278 23.00 -0.67 3.14
CA ALA A 278 21.81 -0.85 3.97
C ALA A 278 21.20 -2.25 3.85
N THR A 279 21.34 -2.92 2.70
CA THR A 279 20.79 -4.26 2.47
C THR A 279 21.77 -5.39 2.78
N LEU A 280 23.06 -5.10 2.99
CA LEU A 280 24.09 -6.09 3.33
C LEU A 280 23.76 -6.90 4.60
N PRO A 281 23.26 -6.32 5.70
CA PRO A 281 22.88 -7.10 6.89
C PRO A 281 21.77 -8.13 6.59
N LEU A 282 20.81 -7.78 5.73
CA LEU A 282 19.73 -8.67 5.32
C LEU A 282 20.26 -9.86 4.50
N VAL A 283 21.18 -9.58 3.58
CA VAL A 283 21.85 -10.63 2.78
C VAL A 283 22.64 -11.57 3.67
N ARG A 284 23.43 -11.05 4.62
CA ARG A 284 24.19 -11.87 5.57
C ARG A 284 23.27 -12.74 6.42
N ARG A 285 22.16 -12.17 6.92
CA ARG A 285 21.13 -12.92 7.66
C ARG A 285 20.53 -14.06 6.83
N ALA A 286 20.18 -13.79 5.57
CA ALA A 286 19.65 -14.81 4.67
C ALA A 286 20.67 -15.91 4.33
N LEU A 287 21.96 -15.56 4.16
CA LEU A 287 23.02 -16.55 3.96
C LEU A 287 23.20 -17.45 5.19
N ALA A 288 23.16 -16.86 6.40
CA ALA A 288 23.31 -17.57 7.67
C ALA A 288 22.14 -18.53 7.96
N ALA A 289 20.92 -18.23 7.48
CA ALA A 289 19.78 -19.12 7.63
C ALA A 289 19.90 -20.46 6.86
N GLY A 290 20.94 -20.62 6.02
CA GLY A 290 21.09 -21.79 5.17
C GLY A 290 20.10 -21.80 3.99
N ALA A 291 20.31 -22.70 3.02
CA ALA A 291 19.31 -22.95 2.00
C ALA A 291 18.45 -24.13 2.47
N GLY A 292 17.25 -23.87 2.96
CA GLY A 292 16.29 -24.91 3.28
C GLY A 292 16.58 -25.75 4.53
N VAL A 293 17.39 -25.26 5.48
CA VAL A 293 17.39 -25.85 6.82
C VAL A 293 16.10 -25.37 7.49
N PRO A 294 15.13 -26.26 7.80
CA PRO A 294 13.95 -25.87 8.55
C PRO A 294 14.44 -25.21 9.83
N ARG A 295 13.99 -23.98 10.10
CA ARG A 295 14.31 -23.34 11.38
C ARG A 295 13.81 -24.30 12.46
N PRO A 296 14.65 -24.73 13.42
CA PRO A 296 14.15 -25.50 14.55
C PRO A 296 13.01 -24.69 15.16
N GLU A 297 11.82 -25.28 15.20
CA GLU A 297 10.69 -24.65 15.90
C GLU A 297 11.22 -24.28 17.29
N PRO A 298 11.15 -22.99 17.68
CA PRO A 298 11.58 -22.61 19.01
C PRO A 298 10.81 -23.51 19.98
N GLU A 299 11.54 -24.30 20.78
CA GLU A 299 10.95 -25.14 21.82
C GLU A 299 9.93 -24.28 22.55
N ALA A 300 8.65 -24.63 22.39
CA ALA A 300 7.57 -23.86 22.99
C ALA A 300 7.90 -23.80 24.48
N PRO A 301 7.94 -22.61 25.10
CA PRO A 301 8.19 -22.52 26.54
C PRO A 301 7.19 -23.45 27.19
N GLU A 302 7.69 -24.46 27.92
CA GLU A 302 6.81 -25.40 28.61
C GLU A 302 5.83 -24.55 29.42
N PRO A 303 4.51 -24.69 29.18
CA PRO A 303 3.53 -23.86 29.86
C PRO A 303 3.80 -23.99 31.35
N CYS A 304 3.95 -22.86 32.05
CA CYS A 304 4.32 -22.77 33.47
C CYS A 304 3.86 -24.04 34.20
N ALA A 305 4.79 -24.94 34.47
CA ALA A 305 4.53 -26.27 35.01
C ALA A 305 4.15 -26.20 36.50
N ALA A 306 3.22 -25.32 36.84
CA ALA A 306 2.48 -25.42 38.07
C ALA A 306 1.79 -26.79 38.03
N LYS A 307 2.17 -27.69 38.95
CA LYS A 307 1.53 -28.98 39.10
C LYS A 307 0.07 -28.75 39.49
N VAL A 308 -0.83 -28.81 38.51
CA VAL A 308 -2.27 -28.84 38.75
C VAL A 308 -2.58 -30.19 39.37
N ALA A 309 -3.23 -30.20 40.53
CA ALA A 309 -3.69 -31.44 41.14
C ALA A 309 -4.62 -32.18 40.16
N GLU A 310 -4.46 -33.50 40.06
CA GLU A 310 -5.36 -34.32 39.25
C GLU A 310 -6.81 -34.12 39.73
N GLY A 311 -7.68 -33.66 38.83
CA GLY A 311 -9.09 -33.36 39.13
C GLY A 311 -9.44 -31.88 39.29
N ASP A 312 -8.48 -30.96 39.42
CA ASP A 312 -8.77 -29.52 39.51
C ASP A 312 -8.98 -28.90 38.11
N LEU A 313 -10.22 -29.00 37.64
CA LEU A 313 -10.64 -28.53 36.31
C LEU A 313 -10.53 -27.00 36.18
N TRP A 314 -10.83 -26.26 37.25
CA TRP A 314 -10.76 -24.79 37.25
C TRP A 314 -9.33 -24.28 37.10
N SER A 315 -8.41 -24.78 37.92
CA SER A 315 -7.01 -24.36 37.84
C SER A 315 -6.41 -24.70 36.48
N ARG A 316 -6.78 -25.84 35.90
CA ARG A 316 -6.37 -26.21 34.54
C ARG A 316 -6.88 -25.21 33.49
N ALA A 317 -8.17 -24.88 33.51
CA ALA A 317 -8.75 -23.93 32.55
C ALA A 317 -8.14 -22.53 32.68
N VAL A 318 -7.98 -22.03 33.92
CA VAL A 318 -7.37 -20.73 34.20
C VAL A 318 -5.90 -20.68 33.79
N LEU A 319 -5.10 -21.72 34.08
CA LEU A 319 -3.70 -21.76 33.68
C LEU A 319 -3.52 -21.80 32.17
N LEU A 320 -4.35 -22.56 31.45
CA LEU A 320 -4.33 -22.55 29.98
C LEU A 320 -4.76 -21.19 29.43
N HIS A 321 -5.74 -20.53 30.06
CA HIS A 321 -6.18 -19.19 29.67
C HIS A 321 -5.06 -18.17 29.87
N ALA A 322 -4.42 -18.16 31.04
CA ALA A 322 -3.28 -17.29 31.33
C ALA A 322 -2.09 -17.56 30.39
N ALA A 323 -1.80 -18.84 30.12
CA ALA A 323 -0.75 -19.21 29.18
C ALA A 323 -1.05 -18.68 27.76
N LEU A 324 -2.31 -18.70 27.32
CA LEU A 324 -2.73 -18.12 26.05
C LEU A 324 -2.51 -16.60 26.01
N LEU A 325 -2.90 -15.89 27.08
CA LEU A 325 -2.75 -14.42 27.18
C LEU A 325 -1.28 -13.96 27.18
N LEU A 326 -0.39 -14.79 27.73
CA LEU A 326 1.04 -14.51 27.76
C LEU A 326 1.75 -14.82 26.44
N ARG A 327 1.08 -15.46 25.47
CA ARG A 327 1.72 -15.78 24.18
C ARG A 327 1.92 -14.53 23.32
N PRO A 328 3.05 -14.46 22.60
CA PRO A 328 3.23 -13.45 21.56
C PRO A 328 2.13 -13.52 20.49
N ARG A 329 1.72 -12.35 19.98
CA ARG A 329 0.74 -12.26 18.88
C ARG A 329 1.19 -13.11 17.69
N GLY A 330 0.27 -13.90 17.13
CA GLY A 330 0.53 -14.80 16.00
C GLY A 330 1.09 -16.18 16.37
N GLN A 331 1.28 -16.50 17.65
CA GLN A 331 1.72 -17.83 18.12
C GLN A 331 0.60 -18.65 18.78
N VAL A 332 -0.66 -18.24 18.60
CA VAL A 332 -1.81 -18.99 19.07
C VAL A 332 -2.19 -20.01 18.00
N SER A 333 -2.07 -21.30 18.31
CA SER A 333 -2.47 -22.38 17.41
C SER A 333 -3.91 -22.82 17.66
N GLY A 334 -4.51 -23.49 16.67
CA GLY A 334 -5.81 -24.14 16.84
C GLY A 334 -5.84 -25.20 17.94
N ASP A 335 -4.71 -25.88 18.16
CA ASP A 335 -4.59 -26.88 19.22
C ASP A 335 -4.59 -26.24 20.61
N ASP A 336 -3.98 -25.06 20.77
CA ASP A 336 -4.05 -24.30 22.02
C ASP A 336 -5.50 -23.92 22.34
N LEU A 337 -6.24 -23.45 21.33
CA LEU A 337 -7.66 -23.12 21.45
C LEU A 337 -8.52 -24.34 21.75
N ARG A 338 -8.21 -25.50 21.17
CA ARG A 338 -8.94 -26.76 21.43
C ARG A 338 -8.73 -27.20 22.87
N ARG A 339 -7.48 -27.17 23.34
CA ARG A 339 -7.13 -27.52 24.73
C ARG A 339 -7.79 -26.58 25.72
N LEU A 340 -7.78 -25.28 25.43
CA LEU A 340 -8.39 -24.26 26.28
C LEU A 340 -9.92 -24.39 26.29
N GLY A 341 -10.54 -24.49 25.12
CA GLY A 341 -11.98 -24.68 24.95
C GLY A 341 -12.48 -25.91 25.68
N GLY A 342 -11.83 -27.06 25.47
CA GLY A 342 -12.15 -28.30 26.16
C GLY A 342 -11.95 -28.24 27.68
N ALA A 343 -10.95 -27.48 28.16
CA ALA A 343 -10.76 -27.28 29.61
C ALA A 343 -11.88 -26.42 30.23
N TRP A 344 -12.32 -25.36 29.54
CA TRP A 344 -13.45 -24.56 29.98
C TRP A 344 -14.77 -25.32 29.89
N ASP A 345 -15.02 -26.07 28.82
CA ASP A 345 -16.21 -26.92 28.70
C ASP A 345 -16.26 -27.95 29.84
N ALA A 346 -15.14 -28.64 30.11
CA ALA A 346 -15.06 -29.59 31.23
C ALA A 346 -15.30 -28.92 32.60
N ALA A 347 -14.70 -27.75 32.86
CA ALA A 347 -14.89 -27.04 34.12
C ALA A 347 -16.30 -26.48 34.29
N LEU A 348 -16.94 -26.04 33.20
CA LEU A 348 -18.28 -25.47 33.22
C LEU A 348 -19.38 -26.53 33.25
N ASP A 349 -19.17 -27.69 32.66
CA ASP A 349 -20.16 -28.77 32.60
C ASP A 349 -20.09 -29.74 33.79
N ASP A 350 -18.97 -29.79 34.52
CA ASP A 350 -18.79 -30.68 35.67
C ASP A 350 -19.53 -30.18 36.94
N GLU A 351 -20.38 -31.03 37.51
CA GLU A 351 -21.20 -30.66 38.67
C GLU A 351 -20.38 -30.35 39.92
N ARG A 352 -19.24 -31.02 40.13
CA ARG A 352 -18.37 -30.81 41.29
C ARG A 352 -17.64 -29.47 41.16
N ALA A 353 -17.06 -29.21 40.00
CA ALA A 353 -16.44 -27.92 39.67
C ALA A 353 -17.46 -26.78 39.83
N GLN A 354 -18.69 -26.96 39.34
CA GLN A 354 -19.75 -25.98 39.60
C GLN A 354 -20.03 -25.80 41.10
N ALA A 355 -20.11 -26.89 41.89
CA ALA A 355 -20.32 -26.80 43.33
C ALA A 355 -19.20 -26.03 44.06
N GLU A 356 -17.93 -26.23 43.68
CA GLU A 356 -16.80 -25.47 44.22
C GLU A 356 -16.89 -23.98 43.90
N LEU A 357 -17.27 -23.62 42.66
CA LEU A 357 -17.47 -22.23 42.29
C LEU A 357 -18.62 -21.60 43.08
N ARG A 358 -19.70 -22.36 43.30
CA ARG A 358 -20.84 -21.94 44.10
C ARG A 358 -20.44 -21.63 45.55
N GLU A 359 -19.64 -22.50 46.16
CA GLU A 359 -19.08 -22.29 47.50
C GLU A 359 -18.19 -21.04 47.54
N ARG A 360 -17.29 -20.87 46.57
CA ARG A 360 -16.44 -19.67 46.47
C ARG A 360 -17.26 -18.40 46.29
N ALA A 361 -18.26 -18.41 45.41
CA ALA A 361 -19.15 -17.27 45.19
C ALA A 361 -19.90 -16.89 46.47
N ALA A 362 -20.39 -17.88 47.23
CA ALA A 362 -21.02 -17.64 48.53
C ALA A 362 -20.03 -17.05 49.55
N SER A 363 -18.79 -17.56 49.59
CA SER A 363 -17.75 -17.01 50.48
C SER A 363 -17.38 -15.57 50.15
N LEU A 364 -17.52 -15.17 48.87
CA LEU A 364 -17.31 -13.80 48.40
C LEU A 364 -18.56 -12.91 48.51
N GLY A 365 -19.66 -13.42 49.09
CA GLY A 365 -20.90 -12.66 49.30
C GLY A 365 -21.77 -12.49 48.07
N ALA A 366 -21.58 -13.28 47.00
CA ALA A 366 -22.47 -13.25 45.85
C ALA A 366 -23.85 -13.79 46.24
N SER A 367 -24.91 -13.05 45.90
CA SER A 367 -26.31 -13.30 46.29
C SER A 367 -26.95 -14.55 45.66
N GLY A 368 -26.18 -15.38 44.97
CA GLY A 368 -26.65 -16.62 44.37
C GLY A 368 -25.57 -17.35 43.60
N ALA A 369 -25.33 -18.59 43.96
CA ALA A 369 -24.34 -19.47 43.38
C ALA A 369 -24.56 -19.72 41.86
N GLN A 370 -25.82 -19.88 41.45
CA GLN A 370 -26.21 -20.02 40.04
C GLN A 370 -26.07 -18.69 39.26
N ALA A 371 -26.15 -17.55 39.97
CA ALA A 371 -25.99 -16.23 39.37
C ALA A 371 -24.52 -15.91 39.03
N ALA A 372 -23.54 -16.65 39.57
CA ALA A 372 -22.12 -16.44 39.30
C ALA A 372 -21.61 -17.18 38.05
N LEU A 373 -22.14 -18.38 37.77
CA LEU A 373 -21.71 -19.22 36.63
C LEU A 373 -21.94 -18.53 35.27
N GLY A 374 -23.13 -17.96 35.06
CA GLY A 374 -23.48 -17.31 33.80
C GLY A 374 -22.61 -16.09 33.46
N PRO A 375 -22.39 -15.13 34.39
CA PRO A 375 -21.43 -14.05 34.22
C PRO A 375 -19.99 -14.51 34.01
N LEU A 376 -19.53 -15.53 34.74
CA LEU A 376 -18.17 -16.06 34.56
C LEU A 376 -17.98 -16.64 33.15
N ALA A 377 -18.91 -17.48 32.69
CA ALA A 377 -18.87 -18.03 31.33
C ALA A 377 -18.85 -16.90 30.27
N ARG A 378 -19.66 -15.85 30.46
CA ARG A 378 -19.65 -14.68 29.59
C ARG A 378 -18.33 -13.91 29.61
N ALA A 379 -17.73 -13.72 30.79
CA ALA A 379 -16.43 -13.06 30.92
C ALA A 379 -15.31 -13.85 30.22
N VAL A 380 -15.33 -15.19 30.34
CA VAL A 380 -14.42 -16.07 29.61
C VAL A 380 -14.62 -15.95 28.11
N GLU A 381 -15.87 -15.93 27.64
CA GLU A 381 -16.18 -15.75 26.22
C GLU A 381 -15.71 -14.39 25.68
N GLU A 382 -15.86 -13.32 26.48
CA GLU A 382 -15.39 -11.96 26.18
C GLU A 382 -13.87 -11.91 26.07
N ASP A 383 -13.16 -12.43 27.06
CA ASP A 383 -11.69 -12.45 27.07
C ASP A 383 -11.14 -13.29 25.91
N LEU A 384 -11.77 -14.42 25.61
CA LEU A 384 -11.39 -15.25 24.46
C LEU A 384 -11.67 -14.54 23.13
N ALA A 385 -12.81 -13.86 22.98
CA ALA A 385 -13.12 -13.10 21.77
C ALA A 385 -12.10 -11.97 21.55
N ALA A 386 -11.77 -11.23 22.61
CA ALA A 386 -10.74 -10.18 22.58
C ALA A 386 -9.36 -10.75 22.23
N THR A 387 -8.98 -11.89 22.82
CA THR A 387 -7.70 -12.56 22.56
C THR A 387 -7.60 -13.05 21.12
N LEU A 388 -8.63 -13.72 20.60
CA LEU A 388 -8.70 -14.21 19.22
C LEU A 388 -8.59 -13.07 18.21
N ARG A 389 -9.30 -11.96 18.47
CA ARG A 389 -9.25 -10.75 17.66
C ARG A 389 -7.85 -10.14 17.66
N ALA A 390 -7.22 -10.03 18.83
CA ALA A 390 -5.87 -9.48 18.97
C ALA A 390 -4.79 -10.37 18.31
N ALA A 391 -4.94 -11.69 18.41
CA ALA A 391 -4.04 -12.67 17.81
C ALA A 391 -4.26 -12.87 16.31
N ARG A 392 -5.39 -12.39 15.77
CA ARG A 392 -5.82 -12.56 14.36
C ARG A 392 -5.85 -14.02 13.91
N VAL A 393 -6.32 -14.92 14.78
CA VAL A 393 -6.38 -16.35 14.46
C VAL A 393 -7.45 -16.61 13.39
N PRO A 394 -7.10 -17.11 12.20
CA PRO A 394 -8.07 -17.38 11.14
C PRO A 394 -9.09 -18.44 11.58
N ARG A 395 -10.35 -18.28 11.17
CA ARG A 395 -11.45 -19.21 11.49
C ARG A 395 -11.09 -20.69 11.33
N ALA A 396 -10.42 -21.03 10.23
CA ALA A 396 -10.09 -22.42 9.89
C ALA A 396 -9.31 -23.16 10.98
N ALA A 397 -8.59 -22.42 11.84
CA ALA A 397 -7.85 -23.01 12.95
C ALA A 397 -8.74 -23.41 14.15
N TRP A 398 -10.00 -22.97 14.20
CA TRP A 398 -10.86 -23.14 15.37
C TRP A 398 -12.33 -23.46 15.08
N ASP A 399 -12.60 -24.03 13.91
CA ASP A 399 -13.89 -24.68 13.67
C ASP A 399 -14.03 -25.95 14.53
N ASP A 400 -15.22 -26.15 15.10
CA ASP A 400 -15.65 -27.32 15.88
C ASP A 400 -14.81 -27.64 17.15
N LEU A 401 -14.33 -26.61 17.85
CA LEU A 401 -13.51 -26.75 19.08
C LEU A 401 -14.30 -26.78 20.41
N GLY A 402 -15.55 -27.20 20.40
CA GLY A 402 -16.39 -27.30 21.60
C GLY A 402 -17.36 -26.13 21.82
N ALA A 403 -18.11 -26.19 22.91
CA ALA A 403 -19.26 -25.33 23.15
C ALA A 403 -18.84 -23.90 23.53
N THR A 404 -17.84 -23.75 24.40
CA THR A 404 -17.29 -22.45 24.82
C THR A 404 -16.72 -21.70 23.63
N ILE A 405 -15.86 -22.33 22.83
CA ILE A 405 -15.30 -21.71 21.63
C ILE A 405 -16.39 -21.39 20.60
N GLY A 406 -17.41 -22.26 20.47
CA GLY A 406 -18.59 -21.99 19.64
C GLY A 406 -19.39 -20.75 20.07
N ARG A 407 -19.53 -20.51 21.39
CA ARG A 407 -20.16 -19.30 21.95
C ARG A 407 -19.30 -18.07 21.72
N THR A 408 -18.00 -18.13 22.02
CA THR A 408 -17.01 -17.09 21.70
C THR A 408 -17.06 -16.70 20.23
N ARG A 409 -17.18 -17.67 19.31
CA ARG A 409 -17.30 -17.41 17.87
C ARG A 409 -18.52 -16.58 17.52
N ARG A 410 -19.70 -16.98 18.02
CA ARG A 410 -20.95 -16.26 17.79
C ARG A 410 -20.85 -14.83 18.30
N ARG A 411 -20.31 -14.67 19.51
CA ARG A 411 -20.10 -13.36 20.10
C ARG A 411 -19.17 -12.48 19.25
N LEU A 412 -17.99 -12.98 18.90
CA LEU A 412 -17.03 -12.25 18.06
C LEU A 412 -17.65 -11.85 16.71
N ARG A 413 -18.43 -12.76 16.08
CA ARG A 413 -19.18 -12.45 14.86
C ARG A 413 -20.17 -11.31 15.07
N ASP A 414 -20.98 -11.38 16.12
CA ASP A 414 -22.05 -10.41 16.37
C ASP A 414 -21.45 -9.01 16.71
N GLU A 415 -20.34 -8.97 17.45
CA GLU A 415 -19.58 -7.74 17.71
C GLU A 415 -18.99 -7.14 16.42
N LEU A 416 -18.32 -7.94 15.59
CA LEU A 416 -17.75 -7.48 14.33
C LEU A 416 -18.81 -7.05 13.31
N LEU A 417 -19.97 -7.71 13.29
CA LEU A 417 -21.11 -7.31 12.45
C LEU A 417 -21.61 -5.94 12.88
N SER A 418 -21.85 -5.76 14.18
CA SER A 418 -22.31 -4.49 14.75
C SER A 418 -21.33 -3.34 14.43
N GLU A 419 -20.02 -3.57 14.57
CA GLU A 419 -19.01 -2.55 14.24
C GLU A 419 -19.05 -2.14 12.75
N VAL A 420 -19.12 -3.11 11.84
CA VAL A 420 -19.20 -2.83 10.40
C VAL A 420 -20.51 -2.15 10.04
N GLU A 421 -21.64 -2.54 10.64
CA GLU A 421 -22.93 -1.89 10.46
C GLU A 421 -22.90 -0.43 10.91
N ILE A 422 -22.34 -0.14 12.10
CA ILE A 422 -22.15 1.23 12.61
C ILE A 422 -21.31 2.06 11.63
N ALA A 423 -20.23 1.49 11.10
CA ALA A 423 -19.38 2.18 10.14
C ALA A 423 -20.09 2.44 8.80
N CYS A 424 -20.92 1.49 8.33
CA CYS A 424 -21.76 1.65 7.14
C CYS A 424 -22.82 2.75 7.34
N ASP A 425 -23.50 2.76 8.49
CA ASP A 425 -24.50 3.78 8.83
C ASP A 425 -23.88 5.17 8.93
N ALA A 426 -22.67 5.29 9.48
CA ALA A 426 -21.93 6.53 9.53
C ALA A 426 -21.61 7.06 8.12
N LEU A 427 -21.13 6.19 7.22
CA LEU A 427 -20.88 6.53 5.82
C LEU A 427 -22.18 6.95 5.12
N ARG A 428 -23.24 6.15 5.26
CA ARG A 428 -24.55 6.39 4.64
C ARG A 428 -25.10 7.75 5.05
N ARG A 429 -25.15 8.01 6.36
CA ARG A 429 -25.62 9.28 6.93
C ARG A 429 -24.83 10.47 6.40
N ARG A 430 -23.50 10.37 6.36
CA ARG A 430 -22.62 11.43 5.83
C ARG A 430 -22.94 11.76 4.37
N VAL A 431 -23.11 10.72 3.54
CA VAL A 431 -23.41 10.88 2.10
C VAL A 431 -24.82 11.46 1.89
N ASP A 432 -25.81 11.00 2.67
CA ASP A 432 -27.18 11.54 2.61
C ASP A 432 -27.22 13.03 3.03
N GLU A 433 -26.44 13.40 4.06
CA GLU A 433 -26.22 14.79 4.49
C GLU A 433 -25.33 15.59 3.53
N ARG A 434 -24.79 14.94 2.48
CA ARG A 434 -23.84 15.52 1.51
C ARG A 434 -22.64 16.19 2.17
N ARG A 435 -22.18 15.67 3.30
CA ARG A 435 -20.99 16.18 4.00
C ARG A 435 -19.73 15.73 3.26
N GLU A 436 -19.17 16.67 2.51
CA GLU A 436 -17.97 16.49 1.71
C GLU A 436 -16.70 16.40 2.56
N LEU A 437 -15.82 15.44 2.24
CA LEU A 437 -14.47 15.39 2.76
C LEU A 437 -13.45 15.75 1.66
N PRO A 438 -12.23 16.20 2.01
CA PRO A 438 -11.11 16.24 1.06
C PRO A 438 -10.91 14.84 0.44
N ALA A 439 -10.54 14.74 -0.85
CA ALA A 439 -10.54 13.43 -1.52
C ALA A 439 -9.60 12.40 -0.86
N LEU A 440 -8.47 12.83 -0.28
CA LEU A 440 -7.61 11.90 0.47
C LEU A 440 -8.29 11.39 1.75
N SER A 441 -9.14 12.21 2.38
CA SER A 441 -9.94 11.81 3.52
C SER A 441 -11.10 10.91 3.12
N GLU A 442 -11.76 11.17 1.97
CA GLU A 442 -12.74 10.23 1.36
C GLU A 442 -12.09 8.86 1.15
N TRP A 443 -10.88 8.84 0.59
CA TRP A 443 -10.13 7.61 0.39
C TRP A 443 -9.78 6.90 1.70
N ARG A 444 -9.36 7.64 2.73
CA ARG A 444 -9.06 7.08 4.05
C ARG A 444 -10.29 6.45 4.70
N GLU A 445 -11.43 7.14 4.69
CA GLU A 445 -12.69 6.61 5.22
C GLU A 445 -13.06 5.29 4.53
N TRP A 446 -13.00 5.26 3.18
CA TRP A 446 -13.23 4.05 2.40
C TRP A 446 -12.26 2.91 2.78
N THR A 447 -10.94 3.18 2.77
CA THR A 447 -9.95 2.14 3.09
C THR A 447 -10.06 1.62 4.53
N SER A 448 -10.48 2.46 5.48
CA SER A 448 -10.75 2.06 6.86
C SER A 448 -11.92 1.10 6.96
N LEU A 449 -13.07 1.45 6.35
CA LEU A 449 -14.25 0.57 6.31
C LEU A 449 -13.93 -0.76 5.64
N ARG A 450 -13.25 -0.72 4.49
CA ARG A 450 -12.81 -1.92 3.77
C ARG A 450 -11.92 -2.81 4.63
N ALA A 451 -10.91 -2.24 5.29
CA ALA A 451 -9.99 -2.99 6.13
C ALA A 451 -10.69 -3.61 7.35
N GLN A 452 -11.66 -2.92 7.95
CA GLN A 452 -12.49 -3.46 9.04
C GLN A 452 -13.29 -4.67 8.56
N TYR A 453 -13.97 -4.55 7.42
CA TYR A 453 -14.71 -5.67 6.80
C TYR A 453 -13.80 -6.85 6.46
N GLU A 454 -12.66 -6.62 5.80
CA GLU A 454 -11.72 -7.68 5.40
C GLU A 454 -11.13 -8.39 6.62
N THR A 455 -10.80 -7.64 7.68
CA THR A 455 -10.32 -8.21 8.94
C THR A 455 -11.38 -9.10 9.59
N ALA A 456 -12.63 -8.62 9.67
CA ALA A 456 -13.74 -9.39 10.21
C ALA A 456 -14.03 -10.66 9.39
N ALA A 457 -13.98 -10.53 8.05
CA ALA A 457 -14.17 -11.65 7.13
C ALA A 457 -13.07 -12.72 7.25
N VAL A 458 -11.82 -12.35 7.55
CA VAL A 458 -10.74 -13.32 7.83
C VAL A 458 -10.95 -14.03 9.17
N LEU A 459 -11.42 -13.31 10.19
CA LEU A 459 -11.64 -13.86 11.54
C LEU A 459 -12.84 -14.80 11.61
N VAL A 460 -13.93 -14.49 10.91
CA VAL A 460 -15.22 -15.21 11.03
C VAL A 460 -15.54 -16.04 9.77
N GLY A 461 -14.87 -15.77 8.66
CA GLY A 461 -15.04 -16.51 7.41
C GLY A 461 -16.28 -16.13 6.60
N VAL A 462 -16.73 -17.06 5.76
CA VAL A 462 -17.75 -16.79 4.72
C VAL A 462 -19.13 -16.42 5.27
N GLU A 463 -19.48 -16.90 6.47
CA GLU A 463 -20.76 -16.61 7.11
C GLU A 463 -20.90 -15.11 7.40
N PHE A 464 -19.84 -14.49 7.95
CA PHE A 464 -19.80 -13.05 8.15
C PHE A 464 -19.96 -12.30 6.82
N ARG A 465 -19.26 -12.72 5.77
CA ARG A 465 -19.36 -12.08 4.45
C ARG A 465 -20.79 -12.09 3.94
N ARG A 466 -21.51 -13.23 4.06
CA ARG A 466 -22.92 -13.35 3.64
C ARG A 466 -23.87 -12.44 4.43
N LEU A 467 -23.63 -12.26 5.73
CA LEU A 467 -24.46 -11.42 6.60
C LEU A 467 -24.18 -9.93 6.38
N ALA A 468 -22.90 -9.54 6.35
CA ALA A 468 -22.48 -8.14 6.28
C ALA A 468 -22.56 -7.53 4.86
N PHE A 469 -22.28 -8.34 3.83
CA PHE A 469 -22.11 -7.81 2.47
C PHE A 469 -23.36 -7.11 1.90
N PRO A 470 -24.61 -7.57 2.09
CA PRO A 470 -25.78 -6.86 1.56
C PRO A 470 -25.89 -5.41 2.06
N LYS A 471 -25.66 -5.17 3.35
CA LYS A 471 -25.67 -3.84 3.97
C LYS A 471 -24.50 -3.00 3.48
N LEU A 472 -23.29 -3.54 3.55
CA LEU A 472 -22.08 -2.88 3.07
C LEU A 472 -22.20 -2.49 1.59
N HIS A 473 -22.67 -3.41 0.75
CA HIS A 473 -22.87 -3.19 -0.69
C HIS A 473 -23.80 -2.00 -0.93
N ALA A 474 -24.97 -1.97 -0.29
CA ALA A 474 -25.93 -0.89 -0.47
C ALA A 474 -25.34 0.48 -0.14
N ASP A 475 -24.64 0.60 1.00
CA ASP A 475 -24.13 1.87 1.49
C ASP A 475 -22.86 2.33 0.73
N VAL A 476 -21.94 1.41 0.46
CA VAL A 476 -20.72 1.68 -0.33
C VAL A 476 -21.07 1.99 -1.78
N CYS A 477 -22.02 1.26 -2.39
CA CYS A 477 -22.46 1.55 -3.75
C CYS A 477 -23.14 2.93 -3.83
N HIS A 478 -23.93 3.32 -2.82
CA HIS A 478 -24.50 4.66 -2.75
C HIS A 478 -23.43 5.75 -2.66
N ALA A 479 -22.44 5.57 -1.77
CA ALA A 479 -21.31 6.47 -1.63
C ALA A 479 -20.51 6.59 -2.95
N ALA A 480 -20.22 5.46 -3.60
CA ALA A 480 -19.49 5.43 -4.87
C ALA A 480 -20.25 6.15 -5.99
N VAL A 481 -21.57 5.97 -6.09
CA VAL A 481 -22.42 6.67 -7.06
C VAL A 481 -22.42 8.19 -6.81
N TRP A 482 -22.50 8.62 -5.54
CA TRP A 482 -22.42 10.04 -5.19
C TRP A 482 -21.05 10.64 -5.54
N LEU A 483 -19.96 9.94 -5.20
CA LEU A 483 -18.61 10.35 -5.56
C LEU A 483 -18.42 10.46 -7.08
N PHE A 484 -18.96 9.50 -7.83
CA PHE A 484 -18.87 9.48 -9.29
C PHE A 484 -19.69 10.59 -9.96
N ASN A 485 -20.99 10.69 -9.61
CA ASN A 485 -21.94 11.56 -10.30
C ASN A 485 -21.88 13.00 -9.81
N THR A 486 -21.82 13.21 -8.51
CA THR A 486 -21.86 14.55 -7.90
C THR A 486 -20.46 15.13 -7.79
N ARG A 487 -19.54 14.39 -7.18
CA ARG A 487 -18.19 14.90 -6.88
C ARG A 487 -17.16 14.74 -7.99
N LYS A 488 -17.47 13.94 -9.01
CA LYS A 488 -16.58 13.60 -10.13
C LYS A 488 -15.26 12.93 -9.69
N GLU A 489 -15.23 12.33 -8.50
CA GLU A 489 -14.10 11.57 -7.96
C GLU A 489 -14.12 10.13 -8.52
N ARG A 490 -14.06 10.01 -9.85
CA ARG A 490 -14.28 8.75 -10.58
C ARG A 490 -13.29 7.66 -10.21
N VAL A 491 -12.05 8.02 -9.89
CA VAL A 491 -11.00 7.08 -9.48
C VAL A 491 -11.39 6.38 -8.19
N ILE A 492 -11.84 7.14 -7.19
CA ILE A 492 -12.24 6.61 -5.88
C ILE A 492 -13.47 5.72 -6.06
N ALA A 493 -14.49 6.22 -6.75
CA ALA A 493 -15.71 5.46 -7.02
C ALA A 493 -15.44 4.15 -7.79
N ASN A 494 -14.59 4.18 -8.82
CA ASN A 494 -14.25 2.99 -9.60
C ASN A 494 -13.53 1.94 -8.73
N ALA A 495 -12.63 2.36 -7.84
CA ALA A 495 -11.99 1.43 -6.91
C ALA A 495 -13.00 0.76 -5.95
N MET A 496 -14.00 1.51 -5.48
CA MET A 496 -15.11 0.95 -4.69
C MET A 496 -15.93 -0.06 -5.50
N PHE A 497 -16.30 0.27 -6.74
CA PHE A 497 -17.04 -0.64 -7.62
C PHE A 497 -16.27 -1.93 -7.95
N ARG A 498 -14.95 -1.83 -8.21
CA ARG A 498 -14.10 -3.01 -8.45
C ARG A 498 -14.03 -3.92 -7.24
N TRP A 499 -13.91 -3.35 -6.05
CA TRP A 499 -13.91 -4.13 -4.81
C TRP A 499 -15.26 -4.80 -4.57
N LEU A 500 -16.36 -4.06 -4.73
CA LEU A 500 -17.71 -4.62 -4.63
C LEU A 500 -17.97 -5.74 -5.65
N LEU A 501 -17.43 -5.61 -6.86
CA LEU A 501 -17.49 -6.65 -7.89
C LEU A 501 -16.76 -7.92 -7.44
N ALA A 502 -15.50 -7.79 -7.00
CA ALA A 502 -14.70 -8.93 -6.55
C ALA A 502 -15.36 -9.67 -5.38
N GLU A 503 -15.95 -8.93 -4.43
CA GLU A 503 -16.64 -9.53 -3.27
C GLU A 503 -17.96 -10.21 -3.69
N ALA A 504 -18.73 -9.61 -4.60
CA ALA A 504 -19.94 -10.23 -5.15
C ALA A 504 -19.63 -11.53 -5.91
N GLU A 505 -18.53 -11.55 -6.68
CA GLU A 505 -18.04 -12.74 -7.38
C GLU A 505 -17.60 -13.83 -6.40
N ALA A 506 -16.87 -13.46 -5.34
CA ALA A 506 -16.46 -14.39 -4.30
C ALA A 506 -17.64 -15.02 -3.54
N LEU A 507 -18.76 -14.30 -3.41
CA LEU A 507 -20.00 -14.78 -2.77
C LEU A 507 -20.94 -15.51 -3.74
N GLY A 508 -20.68 -15.46 -5.05
CA GLY A 508 -21.54 -16.05 -6.08
C GLY A 508 -22.86 -15.32 -6.30
N ASP A 509 -22.95 -14.02 -5.96
CA ASP A 509 -24.15 -13.22 -6.22
C ASP A 509 -24.16 -12.70 -7.66
N SER A 510 -24.86 -13.41 -8.55
CA SER A 510 -24.91 -13.10 -9.98
C SER A 510 -25.57 -11.75 -10.27
N ARG A 511 -26.56 -11.33 -9.47
CA ARG A 511 -27.27 -10.06 -9.66
C ARG A 511 -26.36 -8.88 -9.33
N LEU A 512 -25.71 -8.92 -8.17
CA LEU A 512 -24.78 -7.86 -7.77
C LEU A 512 -23.54 -7.84 -8.67
N THR A 513 -23.06 -9.00 -9.09
CA THR A 513 -21.96 -9.11 -10.07
C THR A 513 -22.30 -8.37 -11.38
N ALA A 514 -23.47 -8.64 -11.96
CA ALA A 514 -23.89 -7.98 -13.21
C ALA A 514 -24.01 -6.45 -13.04
N LEU A 515 -24.57 -5.98 -11.93
CA LEU A 515 -24.67 -4.56 -11.61
C LEU A 515 -23.28 -3.90 -11.52
N GLN A 516 -22.35 -4.51 -10.78
CA GLN A 516 -21.04 -3.90 -10.55
C GLN A 516 -20.15 -3.95 -11.79
N ARG A 517 -20.29 -4.95 -12.68
CA ARG A 517 -19.60 -4.94 -13.99
C ARG A 517 -19.96 -3.70 -14.79
N GLY A 518 -21.25 -3.36 -14.89
CA GLY A 518 -21.69 -2.13 -15.55
C GLY A 518 -21.10 -0.87 -14.92
N ASN A 519 -21.05 -0.79 -13.58
CA ASN A 519 -20.44 0.34 -12.88
C ASN A 519 -18.92 0.44 -13.11
N VAL A 520 -18.20 -0.68 -13.19
CA VAL A 520 -16.77 -0.70 -13.47
C VAL A 520 -16.48 -0.29 -14.92
N GLU A 521 -17.31 -0.71 -15.87
CA GLU A 521 -17.21 -0.38 -17.30
C GLU A 521 -17.40 1.12 -17.59
N CYS A 522 -18.16 1.84 -16.75
CA CYS A 522 -18.27 3.30 -16.81
C CYS A 522 -16.89 4.01 -16.68
N GLY A 523 -15.88 3.32 -16.16
CA GLY A 523 -14.47 3.72 -16.21
C GLY A 523 -14.07 4.83 -15.25
N VAL A 524 -12.85 5.35 -15.46
CA VAL A 524 -12.20 6.41 -14.68
C VAL A 524 -12.09 7.70 -15.49
#